data_AF-I4DPE4-F1
#
_entry.id   AF-I4DPE4-F1
#
_cell.length_a   1.000
_cell.length_b   1.000
_cell.length_c   1.000
_cell.angle_alpha   90.00
_cell.angle_beta   90.00
_cell.angle_gamma   90.00
#
_symmetry.space_group_name_H-M   'P 1'
#
loop_
_entity.id
_entity.type
_entity.pdbx_description
1 polymer ?
#
loop_
_entity_poly.entity_id
_entity_poly.type
_entity_poly.pdbx_seq_one_letter_code
_entity_poly.pdbx_strand_id
1 'polypeptide(L)'
;MAKITFSLAFLLCVIIKCNGVNVDTISNEIRIKNVERHIDISSQLVKITSKITLENAGQKPVKNFLYAAESTTKNNLAFVGVKDNNNRDLRLVETTVKGYDDVKFWRVELKEPINAASTIVLTAEAVYTKSLLPYPTAITQQEDQLVKYNGNLYFFTPYPVTSQKTSVAMITKTVESFTKVKPFSQQDGTILYGPYSNTGPFTEKELSVHYKNNSPFLTVTRLERLIEVSHWGNIAIEEKIEIEHTGAKLKGPFSRYDYQQDHHSGPASVRSYKTLLPASAADVYYRDTNGNIST
;
A
#
# COMPACT_ATOMS: atom_id res chain seq x y z
N MET A 1 -4.02 -51.36 -55.21
CA MET A 1 -4.58 -49.99 -55.14
C MET A 1 -4.88 -49.68 -53.67
N ALA A 2 -4.03 -48.88 -53.04
CA ALA A 2 -4.06 -48.58 -51.62
C ALA A 2 -5.18 -47.57 -51.30
N LYS A 3 -6.03 -47.88 -50.31
CA LYS A 3 -6.92 -46.91 -49.67
C LYS A 3 -6.23 -46.40 -48.42
N ILE A 4 -5.80 -45.14 -48.48
CA ILE A 4 -5.26 -44.40 -47.34
C ILE A 4 -6.45 -43.89 -46.53
N THR A 5 -6.82 -44.59 -45.48
CA THR A 5 -7.67 -44.05 -44.41
C THR A 5 -6.76 -43.27 -43.46
N PHE A 6 -6.74 -41.95 -43.64
CA PHE A 6 -6.15 -41.02 -42.68
C PHE A 6 -7.05 -40.98 -41.44
N SER A 7 -6.83 -41.91 -40.52
CA SER A 7 -7.45 -41.87 -39.20
C SER A 7 -6.91 -40.65 -38.47
N LEU A 8 -7.82 -39.72 -38.23
CA LEU A 8 -7.69 -38.47 -37.50
C LEU A 8 -7.32 -38.76 -36.03
N ALA A 9 -6.05 -39.09 -35.78
CA ALA A 9 -5.46 -39.05 -34.44
C ALA A 9 -5.12 -37.60 -34.10
N PHE A 10 -6.15 -36.75 -34.01
CA PHE A 10 -6.01 -35.45 -33.37
C PHE A 10 -5.98 -35.72 -31.86
N LEU A 11 -4.77 -35.97 -31.37
CA LEU A 11 -4.44 -36.02 -29.96
C LEU A 11 -4.82 -34.66 -29.35
N LEU A 12 -6.05 -34.57 -28.85
CA LEU A 12 -6.55 -33.45 -28.08
C LEU A 12 -5.83 -33.48 -26.73
N CYS A 13 -4.58 -33.01 -26.69
CA CYS A 13 -3.93 -32.57 -25.46
C CYS A 13 -4.70 -31.35 -24.97
N VAL A 14 -5.80 -31.59 -24.26
CA VAL A 14 -6.41 -30.60 -23.39
C VAL A 14 -5.37 -30.32 -22.31
N ILE A 15 -4.54 -29.30 -22.54
CA ILE A 15 -3.78 -28.64 -21.49
C ILE A 15 -4.84 -27.96 -20.62
N ILE A 16 -5.39 -28.71 -19.67
CA ILE A 16 -6.06 -28.12 -18.52
C ILE A 16 -4.96 -27.36 -17.80
N LYS A 17 -4.85 -26.06 -18.10
CA LYS A 17 -4.27 -25.12 -17.13
C LYS A 17 -5.21 -25.19 -15.93
N CYS A 18 -4.96 -26.14 -15.03
CA CYS A 18 -5.37 -26.00 -13.66
C CYS A 18 -4.65 -24.74 -13.18
N ASN A 19 -5.33 -23.60 -13.28
CA ASN A 19 -5.12 -22.53 -12.33
C ASN A 19 -5.51 -23.14 -10.98
N GLY A 20 -4.57 -23.86 -10.36
CA GLY A 20 -4.73 -24.32 -9.01
C GLY A 20 -4.99 -23.08 -8.20
N VAL A 21 -6.24 -22.92 -7.75
CA VAL A 21 -6.53 -21.95 -6.70
C VAL A 21 -5.63 -22.37 -5.56
N ASN A 22 -4.62 -21.55 -5.25
CA ASN A 22 -3.84 -21.76 -4.05
C ASN A 22 -4.84 -21.57 -2.90
N VAL A 23 -5.25 -22.68 -2.32
CA VAL A 23 -6.09 -22.71 -1.14
C VAL A 23 -5.18 -23.09 0.01
N ASP A 24 -4.99 -22.15 0.93
CA ASP A 24 -4.26 -22.39 2.16
C ASP A 24 -5.21 -22.56 3.34
N THR A 25 -4.72 -23.25 4.34
CA THR A 25 -5.36 -23.37 5.66
C THR A 25 -4.58 -22.59 6.68
N ILE A 26 -5.27 -21.85 7.54
CA ILE A 26 -4.65 -21.15 8.66
C ILE A 26 -4.09 -22.19 9.62
N SER A 27 -2.79 -22.10 9.92
CA SER A 27 -2.16 -22.95 10.92
C SER A 27 -2.47 -22.45 12.33
N ASN A 28 -3.04 -23.31 13.17
CA ASN A 28 -3.28 -23.02 14.59
C ASN A 28 -2.00 -23.05 15.44
N GLU A 29 -0.89 -23.53 14.88
CA GLU A 29 0.40 -23.66 15.55
C GLU A 29 1.22 -22.36 15.51
N ILE A 30 0.83 -21.42 14.65
CA ILE A 30 1.53 -20.14 14.49
C ILE A 30 0.91 -19.10 15.43
N ARG A 31 1.78 -18.36 16.13
CA ARG A 31 1.39 -17.26 17.00
C ARG A 31 2.26 -16.05 16.74
N ILE A 32 1.75 -14.86 17.03
CA ILE A 32 2.52 -13.64 16.91
C ILE A 32 2.83 -13.12 18.30
N LYS A 33 4.11 -13.16 18.69
CA LYS A 33 4.56 -12.78 20.02
C LYS A 33 4.56 -11.28 20.22
N ASN A 34 5.01 -10.53 19.21
CA ASN A 34 5.03 -9.07 19.22
C ASN A 34 4.78 -8.53 17.82
N VAL A 35 4.02 -7.45 17.71
CA VAL A 35 3.90 -6.64 16.48
C VAL A 35 4.10 -5.18 16.81
N GLU A 36 5.07 -4.56 16.13
CA GLU A 36 5.22 -3.12 16.11
C GLU A 36 4.80 -2.62 14.73
N ARG A 37 3.65 -1.94 14.69
CA ARG A 37 3.08 -1.39 13.47
C ARG A 37 3.34 0.11 13.41
N HIS A 38 3.83 0.58 12.28
CA HIS A 38 4.05 1.98 11.96
C HIS A 38 3.23 2.35 10.73
N ILE A 39 2.24 3.23 10.93
CA ILE A 39 1.35 3.74 9.91
C ILE A 39 1.81 5.16 9.60
N ASP A 40 2.44 5.35 8.47
CA ASP A 40 2.83 6.67 7.95
C ASP A 40 1.72 7.21 7.05
N ILE A 41 1.09 8.30 7.51
CA ILE A 41 0.06 9.07 6.80
C ILE A 41 0.56 10.49 6.50
N SER A 42 1.88 10.71 6.43
CA SER A 42 2.44 12.03 6.13
C SER A 42 2.23 12.46 4.67
N SER A 43 2.22 11.50 3.74
CA SER A 43 2.02 11.74 2.31
C SER A 43 0.55 11.58 1.89
N GLN A 44 0.27 11.59 0.58
CA GLN A 44 -1.03 11.20 0.03
C GLN A 44 -1.29 9.68 0.08
N LEU A 45 -0.23 8.88 0.30
CA LEU A 45 -0.29 7.43 0.45
C LEU A 45 -0.23 7.06 1.93
N VAL A 46 -0.88 5.94 2.27
CA VAL A 46 -0.76 5.31 3.59
C VAL A 46 0.23 4.17 3.48
N LYS A 47 1.34 4.25 4.21
CA LYS A 47 2.34 3.18 4.27
C LYS A 47 2.30 2.54 5.64
N ILE A 48 2.14 1.21 5.67
CA ILE A 48 2.07 0.45 6.91
C ILE A 48 3.26 -0.50 6.94
N THR A 49 4.18 -0.24 7.86
CA THR A 49 5.32 -1.11 8.15
C THR A 49 5.04 -1.86 9.45
N SER A 50 5.01 -3.19 9.39
CA SER A 50 4.75 -4.06 10.54
C SER A 50 5.97 -4.93 10.79
N LYS A 51 6.63 -4.72 11.93
CA LYS A 51 7.68 -5.60 12.44
C LYS A 51 7.02 -6.68 13.28
N ILE A 52 7.05 -7.92 12.77
CA ILE A 52 6.31 -9.06 13.29
C ILE A 52 7.31 -10.06 13.87
N THR A 53 7.19 -10.37 15.16
CA THR A 53 7.88 -11.49 15.80
C THR A 53 6.96 -12.70 15.76
N LEU A 54 7.20 -13.58 14.78
CA LEU A 54 6.45 -14.80 14.56
C LEU A 54 7.03 -15.93 15.41
N GLU A 55 6.16 -16.71 16.05
CA GLU A 55 6.51 -17.84 16.90
C GLU A 55 5.85 -19.12 16.36
N ASN A 56 6.64 -20.19 16.28
CA ASN A 56 6.11 -21.53 16.02
C ASN A 56 5.83 -22.24 17.36
N ALA A 57 4.56 -22.30 17.76
CA ALA A 57 4.12 -23.02 18.96
C ALA A 57 3.82 -24.52 18.68
N GLY A 58 4.04 -24.98 17.44
CA GLY A 58 3.90 -26.38 17.03
C GLY A 58 5.16 -27.22 17.26
N GLN A 59 5.05 -28.51 16.92
CA GLN A 59 6.15 -29.48 17.00
C GLN A 59 6.90 -29.63 15.68
N LYS A 60 6.28 -29.24 14.55
CA LYS A 60 6.85 -29.38 13.22
C LYS A 60 7.46 -28.06 12.73
N PRO A 61 8.57 -28.08 11.97
CA PRO A 61 9.10 -26.88 11.36
C PRO A 61 8.11 -26.25 10.38
N VAL A 62 7.90 -24.94 10.48
CA VAL A 62 6.98 -24.17 9.62
C VAL A 62 7.78 -23.35 8.61
N LYS A 63 7.49 -23.51 7.32
CA LYS A 63 8.20 -22.81 6.23
C LYS A 63 7.40 -21.66 5.61
N ASN A 64 6.12 -21.54 5.92
CA ASN A 64 5.27 -20.49 5.37
C ASN A 64 4.28 -19.99 6.42
N PHE A 65 3.80 -18.77 6.23
CA PHE A 65 2.71 -18.20 7.00
C PHE A 65 1.85 -17.31 6.10
N LEU A 66 0.66 -16.96 6.58
CA LEU A 66 -0.29 -16.15 5.86
C LEU A 66 -0.25 -14.70 6.36
N TYR A 67 -0.04 -13.77 5.43
CA TYR A 67 -0.28 -12.35 5.62
C TYR A 67 -1.68 -12.01 5.11
N ALA A 68 -2.45 -11.25 5.89
CA ALA A 68 -3.82 -10.86 5.54
C ALA A 68 -3.92 -9.33 5.41
N ALA A 69 -4.65 -8.86 4.39
CA ALA A 69 -5.06 -7.46 4.27
C ALA A 69 -6.55 -7.34 4.53
N GLU A 70 -6.92 -6.28 5.26
CA GLU A 70 -8.29 -5.99 5.69
C GLU A 70 -9.25 -5.86 4.49
N SER A 71 -10.48 -6.32 4.68
CA SER A 71 -11.51 -6.32 3.64
C SER A 71 -11.89 -4.89 3.20
N THR A 72 -11.86 -3.94 4.13
CA THR A 72 -12.22 -2.53 3.91
C THR A 72 -11.20 -1.78 3.05
N THR A 73 -9.92 -2.16 3.12
CA THR A 73 -8.82 -1.48 2.43
C THR A 73 -8.24 -2.28 1.25
N LYS A 74 -8.73 -3.51 1.02
CA LYS A 74 -8.20 -4.43 -0.02
C LYS A 74 -8.20 -3.88 -1.44
N ASN A 75 -9.16 -3.02 -1.78
CA ASN A 75 -9.28 -2.44 -3.12
C ASN A 75 -8.28 -1.30 -3.38
N ASN A 76 -7.77 -0.72 -2.30
CA ASN A 76 -6.85 0.42 -2.31
C ASN A 76 -5.39 -0.01 -2.15
N LEU A 77 -5.14 -1.29 -1.92
CA LEU A 77 -3.80 -1.85 -1.75
C LEU A 77 -3.03 -1.84 -3.07
N ALA A 78 -1.92 -1.12 -3.11
CA ALA A 78 -1.07 -0.99 -4.28
C ALA A 78 0.19 -1.88 -4.22
N PHE A 79 0.70 -2.15 -3.02
CA PHE A 79 1.90 -2.95 -2.83
C PHE A 79 1.88 -3.69 -1.50
N VAL A 80 2.39 -4.93 -1.49
CA VAL A 80 2.71 -5.70 -0.30
C VAL A 80 4.08 -6.33 -0.50
N GLY A 81 4.97 -6.19 0.49
CA GLY A 81 6.27 -6.84 0.53
C GLY A 81 6.57 -7.34 1.94
N VAL A 82 7.35 -8.42 2.04
CA VAL A 82 7.83 -8.93 3.33
C VAL A 82 9.31 -9.21 3.24
N LYS A 83 10.05 -8.70 4.22
CA LYS A 83 11.50 -8.87 4.36
C LYS A 83 11.82 -9.68 5.61
N ASP A 84 12.86 -10.50 5.50
CA ASP A 84 13.49 -11.18 6.62
C ASP A 84 14.32 -10.18 7.46
N ASN A 85 14.77 -10.60 8.65
CA ASN A 85 15.61 -9.82 9.57
C ASN A 85 16.92 -9.33 8.90
N ASN A 86 17.39 -10.03 7.87
CA ASN A 86 18.55 -9.64 7.05
C ASN A 86 18.19 -8.68 5.88
N ASN A 87 17.02 -8.03 5.91
CA ASN A 87 16.50 -7.17 4.84
C ASN A 87 16.40 -7.83 3.46
N ARG A 88 16.29 -9.15 3.42
CA ARG A 88 16.12 -9.92 2.18
C ARG A 88 14.63 -10.07 1.88
N ASP A 89 14.22 -9.76 0.65
CA ASP A 89 12.85 -9.97 0.22
C ASP A 89 12.48 -11.46 0.24
N LEU A 90 11.27 -11.73 0.71
CA LEU A 90 10.62 -13.04 0.72
C LEU A 90 9.67 -13.16 -0.46
N ARG A 91 9.41 -14.39 -0.89
CA ARG A 91 8.45 -14.66 -1.95
C ARG A 91 7.03 -14.63 -1.38
N LEU A 92 6.16 -13.83 -1.99
CA LEU A 92 4.74 -13.76 -1.69
C LEU A 92 3.95 -14.43 -2.82
N VAL A 93 2.99 -15.27 -2.47
CA VAL A 93 2.04 -15.89 -3.40
C VAL A 93 0.64 -15.57 -2.92
N GLU A 94 -0.15 -14.87 -3.74
CA GLU A 94 -1.57 -14.62 -3.43
C GLU A 94 -2.32 -15.95 -3.32
N THR A 95 -3.13 -16.07 -2.27
CA THR A 95 -3.81 -17.31 -1.89
C THR A 95 -5.20 -17.00 -1.33
N THR A 96 -6.04 -18.03 -1.28
CA THR A 96 -7.39 -17.94 -0.71
C THR A 96 -7.50 -18.87 0.48
N VAL A 97 -8.34 -18.50 1.45
CA VAL A 97 -8.58 -19.30 2.65
C VAL A 97 -10.07 -19.55 2.76
N LYS A 98 -10.46 -20.82 2.89
CA LYS A 98 -11.88 -21.21 3.00
C LYS A 98 -12.55 -20.51 4.18
N GLY A 99 -13.68 -19.86 3.92
CA GLY A 99 -14.46 -19.15 4.94
C GLY A 99 -14.07 -17.68 5.14
N TYR A 100 -13.09 -17.17 4.36
CA TYR A 100 -12.63 -15.78 4.43
C TYR A 100 -12.52 -15.16 3.02
N ASP A 101 -13.56 -15.33 2.20
CA ASP A 101 -13.57 -14.91 0.79
C ASP A 101 -13.46 -13.38 0.63
N ASP A 102 -13.83 -12.62 1.67
CA ASP A 102 -13.76 -11.16 1.68
C ASP A 102 -12.38 -10.59 2.02
N VAL A 103 -11.43 -11.43 2.42
CA VAL A 103 -10.08 -11.05 2.85
C VAL A 103 -9.06 -11.48 1.81
N LYS A 104 -8.09 -10.61 1.52
CA LYS A 104 -6.96 -10.98 0.65
C LYS A 104 -5.84 -11.58 1.49
N PHE A 105 -5.31 -12.72 1.05
CA PHE A 105 -4.20 -13.40 1.70
C PHE A 105 -3.00 -13.55 0.78
N TRP A 106 -1.81 -13.51 1.39
CA TRP A 106 -0.55 -13.86 0.76
C TRP A 106 0.14 -14.93 1.59
N ARG A 107 0.47 -16.05 0.95
CA ARG A 107 1.42 -17.03 1.48
C ARG A 107 2.82 -16.44 1.37
N VAL A 108 3.45 -16.22 2.52
CA VAL A 108 4.84 -15.75 2.60
C VAL A 108 5.73 -16.97 2.80
N GLU A 109 6.63 -17.20 1.85
CA GLU A 109 7.58 -18.31 1.91
C GLU A 109 8.86 -17.87 2.63
N LEU A 110 9.15 -18.53 3.75
CA LEU A 110 10.35 -18.30 4.53
C LEU A 110 11.54 -18.99 3.86
N LYS A 111 12.70 -18.33 3.89
CA LYS A 111 13.96 -18.90 3.37
C LYS A 111 14.39 -20.10 4.21
N GLU A 112 14.32 -19.95 5.52
CA GLU A 112 14.64 -20.98 6.50
C GLU A 112 13.38 -21.31 7.30
N PRO A 113 13.10 -22.61 7.56
CA PRO A 113 11.94 -22.99 8.35
C PRO A 113 12.12 -22.60 9.83
N ILE A 114 11.03 -22.21 10.48
CA ILE A 114 10.99 -21.92 11.91
C ILE A 114 10.85 -23.24 12.65
N ASN A 115 11.89 -23.63 13.39
CA ASN A 115 11.86 -24.82 14.25
C ASN A 115 10.81 -24.71 15.36
N ALA A 116 10.45 -25.83 15.97
CA ALA A 116 9.54 -25.86 17.11
C ALA A 116 10.02 -24.94 18.24
N ALA A 117 9.08 -24.18 18.85
CA ALA A 117 9.33 -23.22 19.92
C ALA A 117 10.35 -22.11 19.59
N SER A 118 10.66 -21.89 18.31
CA SER A 118 11.56 -20.82 17.88
C SER A 118 10.80 -19.62 17.31
N THR A 119 11.48 -18.49 17.23
CA THR A 119 10.91 -17.22 16.75
C THR A 119 11.74 -16.63 15.62
N ILE A 120 11.08 -15.92 14.72
CA ILE A 120 11.72 -15.14 13.64
C ILE A 120 11.12 -13.74 13.62
N VAL A 121 11.92 -12.75 13.22
CA VAL A 121 11.48 -11.36 13.05
C VAL A 121 11.38 -11.06 11.56
N LEU A 122 10.23 -10.54 11.15
CA LEU A 122 9.92 -10.19 9.77
C LEU A 122 9.43 -8.75 9.71
N THR A 123 9.68 -8.08 8.59
CA THR A 123 9.17 -6.73 8.33
C THR A 123 8.25 -6.79 7.12
N ALA A 124 6.95 -6.62 7.35
CA ALA A 124 5.95 -6.52 6.30
C ALA A 124 5.68 -5.04 5.98
N GLU A 125 5.62 -4.69 4.71
CA GLU A 125 5.29 -3.35 4.21
C GLU A 125 4.05 -3.46 3.31
N ALA A 126 3.05 -2.64 3.57
CA ALA A 126 1.86 -2.50 2.74
C ALA A 126 1.63 -1.03 2.40
N VAL A 127 1.36 -0.72 1.13
CA VAL A 127 1.10 0.64 0.65
C VAL A 127 -0.31 0.72 0.10
N TYR A 128 -1.10 1.66 0.63
CA TYR A 128 -2.46 1.92 0.22
C TYR A 128 -2.59 3.29 -0.45
N THR A 129 -3.31 3.30 -1.56
CA THR A 129 -3.68 4.49 -2.33
C THR A 129 -5.11 4.90 -1.99
N LYS A 130 -5.47 6.18 -2.14
CA LYS A 130 -6.86 6.66 -1.94
C LYS A 130 -7.49 6.30 -0.57
N SER A 131 -6.68 6.08 0.46
CA SER A 131 -7.14 5.80 1.83
C SER A 131 -7.24 7.04 2.71
N LEU A 132 -6.71 8.18 2.25
CA LEU A 132 -6.83 9.48 2.89
C LEU A 132 -7.92 10.28 2.18
N LEU A 133 -8.99 10.60 2.90
CA LEU A 133 -10.14 11.29 2.33
C LEU A 133 -10.17 12.74 2.82
N PRO A 134 -10.23 13.74 1.92
CA PRO A 134 -10.39 15.13 2.32
C PRO A 134 -11.67 15.34 3.12
N TYR A 135 -11.55 16.02 4.27
CA TYR A 135 -12.68 16.34 5.14
C TYR A 135 -12.43 17.71 5.79
N PRO A 136 -13.03 18.81 5.29
CA PRO A 136 -14.09 18.85 4.28
C PRO A 136 -13.63 18.46 2.87
N THR A 137 -14.58 18.05 2.01
CA THR A 137 -14.31 17.65 0.62
C THR A 137 -14.01 18.84 -0.31
N ALA A 138 -14.34 20.05 0.12
CA ALA A 138 -14.04 21.28 -0.60
C ALA A 138 -13.60 22.38 0.38
N ILE A 139 -12.55 23.12 0.00
CA ILE A 139 -11.91 24.18 0.79
C ILE A 139 -11.78 25.46 -0.04
N THR A 140 -11.83 26.61 0.59
CA THR A 140 -11.55 27.89 -0.09
C THR A 140 -10.05 28.01 -0.39
N GLN A 141 -9.69 28.97 -1.25
CA GLN A 141 -8.31 29.16 -1.70
C GLN A 141 -7.28 29.36 -0.56
N GLN A 142 -7.69 29.92 0.58
CA GLN A 142 -6.79 30.23 1.71
C GLN A 142 -6.88 29.19 2.84
N GLU A 143 -7.79 28.23 2.74
CA GLU A 143 -7.97 27.20 3.77
C GLU A 143 -6.92 26.10 3.66
N ASP A 144 -6.55 25.55 4.81
CA ASP A 144 -5.74 24.35 4.89
C ASP A 144 -6.54 23.11 4.50
N GLN A 145 -5.88 22.14 3.87
CA GLN A 145 -6.46 20.84 3.63
C GLN A 145 -6.37 19.98 4.89
N LEU A 146 -7.53 19.51 5.32
CA LEU A 146 -7.67 18.49 6.36
C LEU A 146 -8.08 17.16 5.72
N VAL A 147 -7.53 16.06 6.21
CA VAL A 147 -7.82 14.72 5.71
C VAL A 147 -8.14 13.77 6.84
N LYS A 148 -9.00 12.79 6.55
CA LYS A 148 -9.40 11.73 7.46
C LYS A 148 -8.81 10.40 6.97
N TYR A 149 -8.05 9.76 7.86
CA TYR A 149 -7.61 8.37 7.72
C TYR A 149 -8.53 7.47 8.52
N ASN A 150 -9.08 6.43 7.90
CA ASN A 150 -9.82 5.36 8.56
C ASN A 150 -9.12 4.02 8.31
N GLY A 151 -8.84 3.28 9.36
CA GLY A 151 -8.27 1.94 9.29
C GLY A 151 -8.57 1.16 10.55
N ASN A 152 -7.82 0.09 10.79
CA ASN A 152 -7.92 -0.70 12.01
C ASN A 152 -6.86 -0.28 13.04
N LEU A 153 -7.23 -0.27 14.31
CA LEU A 153 -6.36 -0.01 15.45
C LEU A 153 -5.47 -1.21 15.80
N TYR A 154 -5.97 -2.42 15.57
CA TYR A 154 -5.25 -3.66 15.81
C TYR A 154 -4.60 -4.18 14.54
N PHE A 155 -3.57 -5.01 14.68
CA PHE A 155 -2.97 -5.71 13.56
C PHE A 155 -3.94 -6.80 13.07
N PHE A 156 -4.38 -6.68 11.83
CA PHE A 156 -5.28 -7.65 11.22
C PHE A 156 -4.51 -8.87 10.74
N THR A 157 -4.78 -10.02 11.34
CA THR A 157 -4.03 -11.26 11.11
C THR A 157 -4.89 -12.49 11.40
N PRO A 158 -4.69 -13.62 10.70
CA PRO A 158 -5.33 -14.88 11.03
C PRO A 158 -4.79 -15.53 12.32
N TYR A 159 -3.71 -15.01 12.90
CA TYR A 159 -3.03 -15.59 14.06
C TYR A 159 -3.30 -14.78 15.32
N PRO A 160 -3.38 -15.42 16.51
CA PRO A 160 -3.48 -14.69 17.77
C PRO A 160 -2.20 -13.89 18.05
N VAL A 161 -2.37 -12.70 18.62
CA VAL A 161 -1.28 -11.75 18.91
C VAL A 161 -1.13 -11.54 20.42
N THR A 162 0.05 -11.82 20.96
CA THR A 162 0.33 -11.70 22.40
C THR A 162 0.55 -10.24 22.82
N SER A 163 1.29 -9.47 22.04
CA SER A 163 1.53 -8.04 22.29
C SER A 163 1.57 -7.26 20.97
N GLN A 164 0.97 -6.07 20.96
CA GLN A 164 1.03 -5.18 19.80
C GLN A 164 1.08 -3.70 20.20
N LYS A 165 1.78 -2.93 19.37
CA LYS A 165 1.83 -1.47 19.42
C LYS A 165 1.59 -0.91 18.02
N THR A 166 0.78 0.13 17.92
CA THR A 166 0.55 0.86 16.67
C THR A 166 1.02 2.30 16.84
N SER A 167 1.86 2.78 15.93
CA SER A 167 2.27 4.17 15.82
C SER A 167 1.69 4.76 14.55
N VAL A 168 1.11 5.96 14.62
CA VAL A 168 0.54 6.68 13.48
C VAL A 168 1.30 7.99 13.33
N ALA A 169 2.14 8.10 12.30
CA ALA A 169 2.94 9.27 12.01
C ALA A 169 2.23 10.18 11.00
N MET A 170 2.13 11.47 11.34
CA MET A 170 1.50 12.50 10.52
C MET A 170 2.55 13.53 10.09
N ILE A 171 2.27 14.23 9.00
CA ILE A 171 3.14 15.31 8.51
C ILE A 171 3.15 16.54 9.42
N THR A 172 2.03 16.81 10.11
CA THR A 172 1.90 17.93 11.03
C THR A 172 1.54 17.47 12.44
N LYS A 173 1.77 18.33 13.43
CA LYS A 173 1.32 18.12 14.82
C LYS A 173 -0.16 18.49 15.03
N THR A 174 -0.79 19.12 14.03
CA THR A 174 -2.16 19.63 14.10
C THR A 174 -3.15 18.51 13.80
N VAL A 175 -3.78 18.01 14.87
CA VAL A 175 -4.80 16.95 14.81
C VAL A 175 -6.12 17.52 15.31
N GLU A 176 -7.16 17.42 14.49
CA GLU A 176 -8.51 17.85 14.84
C GLU A 176 -9.21 16.81 15.73
N SER A 177 -9.14 15.54 15.30
CA SER A 177 -9.72 14.44 16.07
C SER A 177 -9.00 13.13 15.81
N PHE A 178 -8.98 12.25 16.81
CA PHE A 178 -8.45 10.90 16.68
C PHE A 178 -9.16 9.95 17.64
N THR A 179 -9.14 8.65 17.35
CA THR A 179 -9.75 7.63 18.21
C THR A 179 -9.00 7.51 19.55
N LYS A 180 -9.69 7.68 20.68
CA LYS A 180 -9.08 7.68 22.02
C LYS A 180 -9.22 6.32 22.73
N VAL A 181 -8.56 5.27 22.24
CA VAL A 181 -8.51 3.95 22.92
C VAL A 181 -7.28 3.85 23.80
N LYS A 182 -7.46 3.82 25.13
CA LYS A 182 -6.36 3.70 26.09
C LYS A 182 -5.70 2.31 26.04
N PRO A 183 -4.37 2.20 26.27
CA PRO A 183 -3.42 3.30 26.44
C PRO A 183 -3.06 3.95 25.09
N PHE A 184 -2.95 5.27 25.08
CA PHE A 184 -2.42 6.04 23.95
C PHE A 184 -1.58 7.22 24.44
N SER A 185 -0.64 7.68 23.62
CA SER A 185 0.12 8.91 23.83
C SER A 185 0.32 9.66 22.52
N GLN A 186 0.50 10.97 22.59
CA GLN A 186 0.80 11.82 21.44
C GLN A 186 2.16 12.46 21.65
N GLN A 187 3.09 12.24 20.73
CA GLN A 187 4.45 12.75 20.77
C GLN A 187 4.85 13.20 19.38
N ASP A 188 5.24 14.48 19.23
CA ASP A 188 5.86 15.02 18.01
C ASP A 188 5.20 14.67 16.68
N GLY A 189 3.88 14.79 16.58
CA GLY A 189 3.14 14.48 15.34
C GLY A 189 2.95 12.99 15.09
N THR A 190 3.24 12.16 16.10
CA THR A 190 2.94 10.72 16.11
C THR A 190 1.98 10.40 17.23
N ILE A 191 0.98 9.55 16.96
CA ILE A 191 0.09 8.96 17.97
C ILE A 191 0.50 7.52 18.20
N LEU A 192 0.84 7.18 19.43
CA LEU A 192 1.20 5.83 19.86
C LEU A 192 -0.01 5.20 20.54
N TYR A 193 -0.35 3.98 20.14
CA TYR A 193 -1.41 3.16 20.69
C TYR A 193 -0.85 1.85 21.24
N GLY A 194 -1.38 1.42 22.38
CA GLY A 194 -0.92 0.25 23.08
C GLY A 194 0.24 0.54 24.05
N PRO A 195 0.88 -0.49 24.62
CA PRO A 195 0.74 -1.89 24.24
C PRO A 195 -0.65 -2.48 24.55
N TYR A 196 -1.20 -3.23 23.59
CA TYR A 196 -2.36 -4.08 23.81
C TYR A 196 -1.90 -5.53 23.91
N SER A 197 -2.50 -6.30 24.81
CA SER A 197 -2.16 -7.71 25.03
C SER A 197 -3.28 -8.64 24.57
N ASN A 198 -2.90 -9.84 24.13
CA ASN A 198 -3.79 -10.97 23.85
C ASN A 198 -4.99 -10.64 22.94
N THR A 199 -4.72 -10.08 21.76
CA THR A 199 -5.77 -9.86 20.74
C THR A 199 -5.96 -11.10 19.88
N GLY A 200 -7.23 -11.45 19.65
CA GLY A 200 -7.60 -12.64 18.88
C GLY A 200 -7.36 -12.50 17.37
N PRO A 201 -7.47 -13.61 16.62
CA PRO A 201 -7.48 -13.59 15.16
C PRO A 201 -8.55 -12.66 14.61
N PHE A 202 -8.24 -11.97 13.50
CA PHE A 202 -9.15 -11.10 12.76
C PHE A 202 -9.85 -10.04 13.62
N THR A 203 -9.20 -9.56 14.68
CA THR A 203 -9.78 -8.53 15.54
C THR A 203 -9.73 -7.18 14.82
N GLU A 204 -10.90 -6.54 14.73
CA GLU A 204 -11.05 -5.19 14.16
C GLU A 204 -11.52 -4.20 15.21
N LYS A 205 -10.94 -3.01 15.18
CA LYS A 205 -11.38 -1.85 15.95
C LYS A 205 -11.09 -0.60 15.15
N GLU A 206 -12.11 0.24 14.96
CA GLU A 206 -11.98 1.45 14.16
C GLU A 206 -10.89 2.40 14.70
N LEU A 207 -9.95 2.77 13.82
CA LEU A 207 -8.96 3.82 13.99
C LEU A 207 -9.29 4.93 12.99
N SER A 208 -9.65 6.10 13.51
CA SER A 208 -9.92 7.30 12.73
C SER A 208 -8.96 8.39 13.20
N VAL A 209 -8.32 9.08 12.26
CA VAL A 209 -7.46 10.25 12.52
C VAL A 209 -7.77 11.34 11.51
N HIS A 210 -8.13 12.53 11.99
CA HIS A 210 -8.45 13.72 11.21
C HIS A 210 -7.43 14.81 11.55
N TYR A 211 -6.65 15.23 10.56
CA TYR A 211 -5.47 16.07 10.75
C TYR A 211 -5.19 16.94 9.53
N LYS A 212 -4.34 17.94 9.70
CA LYS A 212 -3.89 18.83 8.63
C LYS A 212 -2.85 18.15 7.74
N ASN A 213 -3.12 18.09 6.45
CA ASN A 213 -2.23 17.55 5.43
C ASN A 213 -2.32 18.35 4.13
N ASN A 214 -1.38 19.28 3.96
CA ASN A 214 -1.22 20.09 2.75
C ASN A 214 -0.22 19.47 1.75
N SER A 215 0.15 18.20 1.90
CA SER A 215 0.96 17.53 0.88
C SER A 215 0.21 17.50 -0.47
N PRO A 216 0.92 17.46 -1.61
CA PRO A 216 0.28 17.44 -2.92
C PRO A 216 -0.42 16.09 -3.17
N PHE A 217 -1.75 16.11 -3.30
CA PHE A 217 -2.56 14.93 -3.61
C PHE A 217 -2.66 14.77 -5.14
N LEU A 218 -1.57 14.36 -5.79
CA LEU A 218 -1.53 14.10 -7.23
C LEU A 218 -1.75 12.62 -7.53
N THR A 219 -2.80 12.32 -8.29
CA THR A 219 -3.08 10.98 -8.80
C THR A 219 -2.92 10.95 -10.31
N VAL A 220 -2.08 10.04 -10.81
CA VAL A 220 -2.00 9.73 -12.24
C VAL A 220 -3.22 8.88 -12.61
N THR A 221 -4.10 9.41 -13.46
CA THR A 221 -5.30 8.70 -13.92
C THR A 221 -4.99 7.79 -15.11
N ARG A 222 -4.06 8.21 -15.97
CA ARG A 222 -3.57 7.45 -17.11
C ARG A 222 -2.10 7.72 -17.35
N LEU A 223 -1.34 6.65 -17.56
CA LEU A 223 0.06 6.70 -17.97
C LEU A 223 0.22 5.83 -19.21
N GLU A 224 0.57 6.46 -20.33
CA GLU A 224 0.97 5.74 -21.54
C GLU A 224 2.47 5.92 -21.73
N ARG A 225 3.20 4.81 -21.75
CA ARG A 225 4.64 4.80 -22.00
C ARG A 225 4.91 4.11 -23.33
N LEU A 226 5.38 4.87 -24.32
CA LEU A 226 5.89 4.36 -25.58
C LEU A 226 7.40 4.15 -25.44
N ILE A 227 7.88 2.93 -25.73
CA ILE A 227 9.30 2.60 -25.76
C ILE A 227 9.63 2.16 -27.18
N GLU A 228 10.35 3.00 -27.91
CA GLU A 228 10.83 2.71 -29.25
C GLU A 228 12.29 2.26 -29.17
N VAL A 229 12.57 1.07 -29.68
CA VAL A 229 13.92 0.49 -29.71
C VAL A 229 14.45 0.54 -31.14
N SER A 230 15.49 1.33 -31.36
CA SER A 230 16.17 1.43 -32.64
C SER A 230 17.50 0.66 -32.60
N HIS A 231 17.62 -0.31 -33.49
CA HIS A 231 18.88 -1.05 -33.67
C HIS A 231 20.01 -0.17 -34.26
N TRP A 232 19.69 1.03 -34.71
CA TRP A 232 20.65 2.03 -35.18
C TRP A 232 21.27 2.86 -34.04
N GLY A 233 20.88 2.64 -32.78
CA GLY A 233 21.71 3.05 -31.63
C GLY A 233 21.01 3.74 -30.46
N ASN A 234 19.68 3.81 -30.40
CA ASN A 234 18.98 4.46 -29.29
C ASN A 234 17.68 3.77 -28.87
N ILE A 235 17.30 4.02 -27.62
CA ILE A 235 15.98 3.70 -27.09
C ILE A 235 15.31 5.04 -26.77
N ALA A 236 14.21 5.34 -27.45
CA ALA A 236 13.41 6.54 -27.18
C ALA A 236 12.23 6.16 -26.28
N ILE A 237 12.00 6.96 -25.24
CA ILE A 237 10.89 6.77 -24.31
C ILE A 237 10.05 8.04 -24.33
N GLU A 238 8.76 7.88 -24.65
CA GLU A 238 7.77 8.95 -24.56
C GLU A 238 6.70 8.57 -23.54
N GLU A 239 6.37 9.49 -22.64
CA GLU A 239 5.32 9.30 -21.63
C GLU A 239 4.21 10.34 -21.80
N LYS A 240 2.97 9.88 -21.94
CA LYS A 240 1.77 10.71 -21.84
C LYS A 240 1.15 10.48 -20.47
N ILE A 241 1.13 11.53 -19.66
CA ILE A 241 0.72 11.45 -18.26
C ILE A 241 -0.50 12.34 -18.05
N GLU A 242 -1.64 11.73 -17.75
CA GLU A 242 -2.83 12.42 -17.28
C GLU A 242 -2.81 12.41 -15.74
N ILE A 243 -2.78 13.60 -15.13
CA ILE A 243 -2.66 13.77 -13.67
C ILE A 243 -3.80 14.66 -13.18
N GLU A 244 -4.42 14.26 -12.08
CA GLU A 244 -5.47 15.01 -11.39
C GLU A 244 -5.04 15.33 -9.94
N HIS A 245 -5.44 16.49 -9.43
CA HIS A 245 -5.38 16.76 -7.99
C HIS A 245 -6.61 16.15 -7.30
N THR A 246 -6.38 15.14 -6.47
CA THR A 246 -7.41 14.34 -5.79
C THR A 246 -7.60 14.72 -4.32
N GLY A 247 -7.10 15.89 -3.92
CA GLY A 247 -7.32 16.45 -2.59
C GLY A 247 -8.67 17.17 -2.48
N ALA A 248 -8.78 18.09 -1.54
CA ALA A 248 -9.99 18.90 -1.37
C ALA A 248 -10.20 19.80 -2.59
N LYS A 249 -11.44 19.86 -3.11
CA LYS A 249 -11.80 20.70 -4.25
C LYS A 249 -11.80 22.18 -3.87
N LEU A 250 -11.51 23.06 -4.82
CA LEU A 250 -11.67 24.49 -4.60
C LEU A 250 -13.16 24.84 -4.45
N LYS A 251 -13.50 25.47 -3.33
CA LYS A 251 -14.81 26.05 -3.04
C LYS A 251 -14.75 27.55 -3.29
N GLY A 252 -15.61 28.03 -4.20
CA GLY A 252 -15.66 29.44 -4.57
C GLY A 252 -14.71 29.78 -5.72
N PRO A 253 -14.53 31.08 -6.03
CA PRO A 253 -13.73 31.53 -7.15
C PRO A 253 -12.22 31.41 -6.84
N PHE A 254 -11.43 31.24 -7.89
CA PHE A 254 -9.98 31.42 -7.82
C PHE A 254 -9.62 32.90 -8.05
N SER A 255 -8.88 33.48 -7.12
CA SER A 255 -8.34 34.82 -7.20
C SER A 255 -6.83 34.77 -7.42
N ARG A 256 -6.40 35.12 -8.64
CA ARG A 256 -4.96 35.21 -8.97
C ARG A 256 -4.24 36.26 -8.13
N TYR A 257 -4.90 37.39 -7.87
CA TYR A 257 -4.36 38.47 -7.04
C TYR A 257 -4.00 37.94 -5.64
N ASP A 258 -4.93 37.23 -5.01
CA ASP A 258 -4.70 36.66 -3.67
C ASP A 258 -3.67 35.54 -3.70
N TYR A 259 -3.62 34.75 -4.79
CA TYR A 259 -2.64 33.68 -4.96
C TYR A 259 -1.20 34.19 -5.09
N GLN A 260 -1.03 35.36 -5.73
CA GLN A 260 0.28 35.96 -5.97
C GLN A 260 0.73 36.88 -4.84
N GLN A 261 -0.21 37.51 -4.13
CA GLN A 261 0.09 38.43 -3.04
C GLN A 261 0.67 37.71 -1.81
N ASP A 262 0.17 36.52 -1.48
CA ASP A 262 0.68 35.72 -0.35
C ASP A 262 1.34 34.44 -0.84
N HIS A 263 2.63 34.27 -0.49
CA HIS A 263 3.38 33.05 -0.78
C HIS A 263 2.75 31.80 -0.15
N HIS A 264 2.02 31.93 0.96
CA HIS A 264 1.31 30.83 1.62
C HIS A 264 -0.09 30.57 1.05
N SER A 265 -0.54 31.38 0.09
CA SER A 265 -1.84 31.17 -0.55
C SER A 265 -1.90 29.87 -1.33
N GLY A 266 -3.06 29.20 -1.25
CA GLY A 266 -3.29 27.88 -1.80
C GLY A 266 -2.33 26.85 -1.21
N PRO A 267 -2.32 26.63 0.11
CA PRO A 267 -1.35 25.74 0.74
C PRO A 267 -1.48 24.29 0.26
N ALA A 268 -2.67 23.86 -0.16
CA ALA A 268 -2.94 22.54 -0.73
C ALA A 268 -2.76 22.48 -2.26
N SER A 269 -2.43 23.60 -2.92
CA SER A 269 -2.23 23.65 -4.37
C SER A 269 -0.90 23.02 -4.79
N VAL A 270 -0.83 22.55 -6.04
CA VAL A 270 0.39 21.99 -6.63
C VAL A 270 1.04 23.04 -7.51
N ARG A 271 2.26 23.46 -7.16
CA ARG A 271 3.04 24.44 -7.94
C ARG A 271 4.03 23.78 -8.89
N SER A 272 4.58 22.63 -8.49
CA SER A 272 5.50 21.83 -9.29
C SER A 272 5.52 20.40 -8.76
N TYR A 273 5.93 19.47 -9.61
CA TYR A 273 6.37 18.13 -9.20
C TYR A 273 7.67 17.82 -9.93
N LYS A 274 8.46 16.90 -9.38
CA LYS A 274 9.74 16.50 -9.95
C LYS A 274 9.61 15.08 -10.50
N THR A 275 10.12 14.87 -11.70
CA THR A 275 10.33 13.54 -12.26
C THR A 275 11.81 13.18 -12.18
N LEU A 276 12.10 11.88 -12.08
CA LEU A 276 13.46 11.35 -12.09
C LEU A 276 13.70 10.63 -13.40
N LEU A 277 14.70 11.09 -14.16
CA LEU A 277 15.12 10.47 -15.39
C LEU A 277 16.41 9.67 -15.17
N PRO A 278 16.67 8.61 -15.96
CA PRO A 278 17.96 7.95 -15.98
C PRO A 278 19.09 8.93 -16.26
N ALA A 279 20.26 8.71 -15.67
CA ALA A 279 21.41 9.59 -15.85
C ALA A 279 21.89 9.71 -17.32
N SER A 280 21.55 8.72 -18.15
CA SER A 280 21.85 8.70 -19.58
C SER A 280 20.77 9.34 -20.45
N ALA A 281 19.72 9.93 -19.87
CA ALA A 281 18.68 10.60 -20.64
C ALA A 281 19.25 11.83 -21.36
N ALA A 282 18.96 11.94 -22.65
CA ALA A 282 19.29 13.07 -23.50
C ALA A 282 18.04 13.53 -24.27
N ASP A 283 18.09 14.71 -24.88
CA ASP A 283 17.03 15.27 -25.73
C ASP A 283 15.65 15.33 -25.05
N VAL A 284 15.64 15.70 -23.77
CA VAL A 284 14.41 15.83 -22.98
C VAL A 284 13.55 16.96 -23.52
N TYR A 285 12.30 16.66 -23.85
CA TYR A 285 11.30 17.65 -24.19
C TYR A 285 10.06 17.49 -23.30
N TYR A 286 9.32 18.59 -23.11
CA TYR A 286 8.08 18.60 -22.35
C TYR A 286 7.03 19.40 -23.11
N ARG A 287 5.91 18.74 -23.44
CA ARG A 287 4.83 19.27 -24.28
C ARG A 287 3.49 18.92 -23.68
N ASP A 288 2.52 19.82 -23.85
CA ASP A 288 1.11 19.50 -23.65
C ASP A 288 0.45 19.17 -25.00
N THR A 289 -0.88 19.01 -25.01
CA THR A 289 -1.65 18.75 -26.22
C THR A 289 -1.68 19.91 -27.20
N ASN A 290 -1.31 21.12 -26.76
CA ASN A 290 -1.42 22.37 -27.51
C ASN A 290 -0.06 22.97 -27.90
N GLY A 291 1.06 22.44 -27.40
CA GLY A 291 2.39 22.90 -27.75
C GLY A 291 3.46 22.64 -26.69
N ASN A 292 4.54 23.41 -26.80
CA ASN A 292 5.71 23.27 -25.95
C ASN A 292 5.54 24.06 -24.65
N ILE A 293 5.94 23.47 -23.53
CA ILE A 293 5.95 24.15 -22.22
C ILE A 293 7.39 24.49 -21.85
N SER A 294 7.64 25.75 -21.48
CA SER A 294 8.97 26.26 -21.16
C SER A 294 9.28 26.37 -19.66
N THR A 295 8.32 26.02 -18.80
CA THR A 295 8.38 26.16 -17.33
C THR A 295 8.39 24.81 -16.64
#